data_AF-A0A1N6UXN4-F1
#
_entry.id   AF-A0A1N6UXN4-F1
#
_cell.length_a   1.000
_cell.length_b   1.000
_cell.length_c   1.000
_cell.angle_alpha   90.00
_cell.angle_beta   90.00
_cell.angle_gamma   90.00
#
_symmetry.space_group_name_H-M   'P 1'
#
loop_
_entity.id
_entity.type
_entity.pdbx_description
1 polymer ?
#
loop_
_entity_poly.entity_id
_entity_poly.type
_entity_poly.pdbx_seq_one_letter_code
_entity_poly.pdbx_strand_id
1 'polypeptide(L)'
;MQHIKLGNKLINYEIIRTRRKTMGIIVDHERNLIVRSPKNTAETKIEEVLKKKTNWILSKLKEMDKIKPAPKEKEFMTGEKLPYLGRRYRLEVNPAEISKVEVKLYQGKFIIDYPVELKDKKEKRREEIRTALIEWYREHAKEKINARVDKYKVKLDVEPNNVVVKKQKKRWGSCSSKDNLNFNWKIIMAPMSIVDYLVVHELTHLIHDNHSRDFWATVAAVIPDIKEKKEWLKVNGRRLDF
;
A
#
# COMPACT_ATOMS: atom_id res chain seq x y z
N MET A 1 -28.98 5.67 -3.39
CA MET A 1 -27.87 6.57 -3.79
C MET A 1 -28.42 7.97 -3.97
N GLN A 2 -27.74 8.99 -3.45
CA GLN A 2 -28.14 10.39 -3.59
C GLN A 2 -27.22 11.09 -4.59
N HIS A 3 -27.65 12.22 -5.15
CA HIS A 3 -26.83 13.01 -6.07
C HIS A 3 -26.79 14.48 -5.61
N ILE A 4 -25.67 15.14 -5.82
CA ILE A 4 -25.51 16.56 -5.52
C ILE A 4 -24.77 17.26 -6.67
N LYS A 5 -25.23 18.46 -7.00
CA LYS A 5 -24.52 19.34 -7.94
C LYS A 5 -23.43 20.11 -7.19
N LEU A 6 -22.16 19.83 -7.51
CA LEU A 6 -21.00 20.50 -6.96
C LEU A 6 -20.23 21.16 -8.11
N GLY A 7 -20.31 22.49 -8.19
CA GLY A 7 -19.90 23.25 -9.38
C GLY A 7 -20.71 22.83 -10.61
N ASN A 8 -20.02 22.43 -11.68
CA ASN A 8 -20.65 21.99 -12.93
C ASN A 8 -20.81 20.47 -13.05
N LYS A 9 -20.57 19.71 -11.97
CA LYS A 9 -20.66 18.24 -11.97
C LYS A 9 -21.79 17.75 -11.08
N LEU A 10 -22.53 16.76 -11.58
CA LEU A 10 -23.45 15.96 -10.77
C LEU A 10 -22.67 14.77 -10.20
N ILE A 11 -22.64 14.64 -8.88
CA ILE A 11 -21.84 13.61 -8.20
C ILE A 11 -22.77 12.75 -7.33
N ASN A 12 -22.67 11.44 -7.52
CA ASN A 12 -23.34 10.47 -6.67
C ASN A 12 -22.61 10.34 -5.34
N TYR A 13 -23.38 10.27 -4.25
CA TYR A 13 -22.82 10.03 -2.92
C TYR A 13 -23.68 9.07 -2.10
N GLU A 14 -23.01 8.43 -1.15
CA GLU A 14 -23.59 7.52 -0.18
C GLU A 14 -23.54 8.15 1.21
N ILE A 15 -24.65 8.07 1.95
CA ILE A 15 -24.68 8.47 3.36
C ILE A 15 -24.58 7.21 4.22
N ILE A 16 -23.54 7.13 5.03
CA ILE A 16 -23.39 6.11 6.06
C ILE A 16 -23.63 6.75 7.42
N ARG A 17 -24.75 6.44 8.06
CA ARG A 17 -25.11 6.97 9.40
C ARG A 17 -24.49 6.13 10.51
N THR A 18 -23.67 6.74 11.37
CA THR A 18 -23.00 6.05 12.49
C THR A 18 -23.09 6.84 13.79
N ARG A 19 -22.76 6.19 14.92
CA ARG A 19 -22.59 6.89 16.21
C ARG A 19 -21.29 7.71 16.16
N ARG A 20 -21.41 8.99 15.80
CA ARG A 20 -20.30 9.95 15.73
C ARG A 20 -20.78 11.37 16.01
N LYS A 21 -19.87 12.24 16.46
CA LYS A 21 -20.20 13.64 16.81
C LYS A 21 -20.12 14.59 15.60
N THR A 22 -19.23 14.33 14.66
CA THR A 22 -18.97 15.19 13.49
C THR A 22 -19.34 14.50 12.19
N MET A 23 -19.43 15.21 11.07
CA MET A 23 -19.50 14.58 9.73
C MET A 23 -18.09 14.34 9.17
N GLY A 24 -17.94 13.30 8.35
CA GLY A 24 -16.69 13.04 7.63
C GLY A 24 -17.00 12.75 6.16
N ILE A 25 -16.32 13.46 5.28
CA ILE A 25 -16.43 13.29 3.83
C ILE A 25 -15.23 12.48 3.37
N ILE A 26 -15.50 11.43 2.61
CA ILE A 26 -14.49 10.51 2.11
C ILE A 26 -14.70 10.40 0.60
N VAL A 27 -13.63 10.57 -0.16
CA VAL A 27 -13.58 10.13 -1.56
C VAL A 27 -12.69 8.90 -1.55
N ASP A 28 -13.27 7.74 -1.82
CA ASP A 28 -12.51 6.49 -1.83
C ASP A 28 -11.71 6.30 -3.13
N HIS A 29 -10.99 5.19 -3.23
CA HIS A 29 -10.15 4.88 -4.39
C HIS A 29 -10.94 4.44 -5.63
N GLU A 30 -12.23 4.20 -5.50
CA GLU A 30 -13.17 3.91 -6.60
C GLU A 30 -13.94 5.16 -7.03
N ARG A 31 -13.59 6.32 -6.46
CA ARG A 31 -14.20 7.65 -6.71
C ARG A 31 -15.61 7.77 -6.14
N ASN A 32 -15.98 6.91 -5.19
CA ASN A 32 -17.24 7.05 -4.47
C ASN A 32 -17.12 8.18 -3.43
N LEU A 33 -18.07 9.10 -3.44
CA LEU A 33 -18.21 10.12 -2.40
C LEU A 33 -19.05 9.53 -1.26
N ILE A 34 -18.44 9.33 -0.10
CA ILE A 34 -19.08 8.76 1.08
C ILE A 34 -19.14 9.83 2.16
N VAL A 35 -20.35 10.12 2.64
CA VAL A 35 -20.61 10.98 3.78
C VAL A 35 -20.92 10.11 4.98
N ARG A 36 -19.98 10.03 5.92
CA ARG A 36 -20.25 9.43 7.23
C ARG A 36 -20.84 10.49 8.16
N SER A 37 -22.10 10.32 8.53
CA SER A 37 -22.87 11.33 9.27
C SER A 37 -23.34 10.82 10.65
N PRO A 38 -23.49 11.68 11.67
CA PRO A 38 -24.26 11.34 12.88
C PRO A 38 -25.68 10.86 12.53
N LYS A 39 -26.23 9.98 13.37
CA LYS A 39 -27.53 9.34 13.12
C LYS A 39 -28.66 10.34 12.81
N ASN A 40 -28.71 11.46 13.52
CA ASN A 40 -29.85 12.41 13.49
C ASN A 40 -29.57 13.67 12.67
N THR A 41 -28.50 13.72 11.87
CA THR A 41 -28.23 14.91 11.05
C THR A 41 -29.18 14.98 9.86
N ALA A 42 -29.88 16.10 9.69
CA ALA A 42 -30.74 16.35 8.54
C ALA A 42 -29.95 16.32 7.23
N GLU A 43 -30.57 15.83 6.15
CA GLU A 43 -29.91 15.72 4.84
C GLU A 43 -29.57 17.08 4.24
N THR A 44 -30.43 18.09 4.45
CA THR A 44 -30.13 19.48 4.10
C THR A 44 -28.81 19.98 4.70
N LYS A 45 -28.52 19.59 5.94
CA LYS A 45 -27.27 19.94 6.60
C LYS A 45 -26.06 19.22 6.01
N ILE A 46 -26.25 17.98 5.56
CA ILE A 46 -25.24 17.22 4.82
C ILE A 46 -24.92 17.93 3.51
N GLU A 47 -25.94 18.30 2.73
CA GLU A 47 -25.78 19.00 1.47
C GLU A 47 -25.09 20.36 1.63
N GLU A 48 -25.44 21.14 2.67
CA GLU A 48 -24.76 22.40 2.98
C GLU A 48 -23.25 22.20 3.16
N VAL A 49 -22.85 21.16 3.88
CA VAL A 49 -21.43 20.88 4.14
C VAL A 49 -20.73 20.35 2.90
N LEU A 50 -21.40 19.52 2.09
CA LEU A 50 -20.89 19.10 0.79
C LEU A 50 -20.65 20.31 -0.12
N LYS A 51 -21.63 21.23 -0.21
CA LYS A 51 -21.51 22.48 -0.99
C LYS A 51 -20.36 23.36 -0.48
N LYS A 52 -20.22 23.55 0.83
CA LYS A 52 -19.07 24.27 1.44
C LYS A 52 -17.72 23.61 1.15
N LYS A 53 -17.69 22.30 0.91
CA LYS A 53 -16.48 21.53 0.59
C LYS A 53 -16.32 21.23 -0.90
N THR A 54 -17.10 21.88 -1.78
CA THR A 54 -17.07 21.67 -3.25
C THR A 54 -15.65 21.64 -3.81
N ASN A 55 -14.85 22.68 -3.55
CA ASN A 55 -13.48 22.76 -4.10
C ASN A 55 -12.59 21.61 -3.62
N TRP A 56 -12.70 21.24 -2.34
CA TRP A 56 -11.96 20.11 -1.78
C TRP A 56 -12.39 18.79 -2.41
N ILE A 57 -13.70 18.54 -2.57
CA ILE A 57 -14.25 17.32 -3.19
C ILE A 57 -13.79 17.20 -4.65
N LEU A 58 -13.95 18.27 -5.43
CA LEU A 58 -13.55 18.29 -6.84
C LEU A 58 -12.04 18.10 -7.01
N SER A 59 -11.23 18.75 -6.17
CA SER A 59 -9.78 18.54 -6.15
C SER A 59 -9.44 17.09 -5.79
N LYS A 60 -10.11 16.51 -4.79
CA LYS A 60 -9.86 15.14 -4.37
C LYS A 60 -10.22 14.12 -5.44
N LEU A 61 -11.33 14.32 -6.14
CA LEU A 61 -11.72 13.49 -7.29
C LEU A 61 -10.67 13.56 -8.42
N LYS A 62 -10.18 14.77 -8.74
CA LYS A 62 -9.07 14.94 -9.71
C LYS A 62 -7.79 14.25 -9.25
N GLU A 63 -7.48 14.25 -7.96
CA GLU A 63 -6.34 13.49 -7.43
C GLU A 63 -6.55 11.97 -7.58
N MET A 64 -7.78 11.47 -7.46
CA MET A 64 -8.07 10.04 -7.64
C MET A 64 -7.87 9.61 -9.09
N ASP A 65 -8.08 10.49 -10.06
CA ASP A 65 -7.82 10.20 -11.49
C ASP A 65 -6.33 9.89 -11.76
N LYS A 66 -5.41 10.35 -10.89
CA LYS A 66 -3.98 10.03 -10.98
C LYS A 66 -3.64 8.67 -10.38
N ILE A 67 -4.48 8.12 -9.50
CA ILE A 67 -4.20 6.87 -8.82
C ILE A 67 -4.37 5.72 -9.80
N LYS A 68 -3.31 4.95 -9.99
CA LYS A 68 -3.36 3.81 -10.91
C LYS A 68 -4.19 2.67 -10.28
N PRO A 69 -5.01 1.97 -11.07
CA PRO A 69 -5.82 0.88 -10.56
C PRO A 69 -4.96 -0.27 -10.05
N ALA A 70 -5.55 -1.09 -9.18
CA ALA A 70 -4.94 -2.36 -8.80
C ALA A 70 -4.78 -3.26 -10.04
N PRO A 71 -3.75 -4.11 -10.09
CA PRO A 71 -3.60 -5.04 -11.20
C PRO A 71 -4.74 -6.07 -11.17
N LYS A 72 -5.05 -6.62 -12.35
CA LYS A 72 -5.90 -7.81 -12.44
C LYS A 72 -5.19 -8.97 -11.74
N GLU A 73 -5.99 -9.85 -11.15
CA GLU A 73 -5.49 -11.05 -10.48
C GLU A 73 -4.70 -11.92 -11.45
N LYS A 74 -3.58 -12.48 -10.96
CA LYS A 74 -2.66 -13.28 -11.77
C LYS A 74 -3.09 -14.74 -11.89
N GLU A 75 -2.83 -15.29 -13.07
CA GLU A 75 -2.98 -16.73 -13.36
C GLU A 75 -1.67 -17.49 -13.11
N PHE A 76 -0.57 -16.76 -12.89
CA PHE A 76 0.79 -17.27 -12.72
C PHE A 76 1.23 -18.15 -13.89
N MET A 77 1.05 -17.62 -15.09
CA MET A 77 1.52 -18.25 -16.32
C MET A 77 2.92 -17.74 -16.70
N THR A 78 3.70 -18.57 -17.37
CA THR A 78 4.99 -18.15 -17.96
C THR A 78 4.80 -16.92 -18.84
N GLY A 79 5.70 -15.93 -18.69
CA GLY A 79 5.65 -14.66 -19.41
C GLY A 79 4.89 -13.54 -18.69
N GLU A 80 4.03 -13.87 -17.71
CA GLU A 80 3.47 -12.86 -16.81
C GLU A 80 4.60 -12.13 -16.05
N LYS A 81 4.31 -10.94 -15.50
CA LYS A 81 5.33 -10.14 -14.81
C LYS A 81 4.88 -9.76 -13.41
N LEU A 82 5.79 -9.90 -12.45
CA LEU A 82 5.61 -9.47 -11.06
C LEU A 82 6.57 -8.34 -10.68
N PRO A 83 6.13 -7.38 -9.85
CA PRO A 83 6.96 -6.27 -9.42
C PRO A 83 7.89 -6.67 -8.27
N TYR A 84 9.17 -6.27 -8.33
CA TYR A 84 10.11 -6.39 -7.23
C TYR A 84 11.15 -5.27 -7.33
N LEU A 85 11.36 -4.54 -6.22
CA LEU A 85 12.30 -3.41 -6.12
C LEU A 85 12.18 -2.38 -7.26
N GLY A 86 10.95 -2.09 -7.70
CA GLY A 86 10.66 -1.11 -8.75
C GLY A 86 10.79 -1.62 -10.18
N ARG A 87 11.23 -2.87 -10.38
CA ARG A 87 11.31 -3.53 -11.69
C ARG A 87 10.21 -4.58 -11.84
N ARG A 88 9.95 -5.02 -13.08
CA ARG A 88 8.97 -6.07 -13.39
C ARG A 88 9.68 -7.26 -14.00
N TYR A 89 9.71 -8.37 -13.28
CA TYR A 89 10.40 -9.59 -13.69
C TYR A 89 9.41 -10.59 -14.27
N ARG A 90 9.81 -11.26 -15.35
CA ARG A 90 8.98 -12.28 -15.99
C ARG A 90 8.94 -13.55 -15.15
N LEU A 91 7.79 -14.23 -15.18
CA LEU A 91 7.61 -15.56 -14.61
C LEU A 91 8.06 -16.63 -15.60
N GLU A 92 8.72 -17.65 -15.08
CA GLU A 92 9.01 -18.93 -15.72
C GLU A 92 8.44 -19.99 -14.79
N VAL A 93 7.38 -20.68 -15.22
CA VAL A 93 6.56 -21.53 -14.36
C VAL A 93 6.58 -22.95 -14.91
N ASN A 94 7.17 -23.87 -14.15
CA ASN A 94 7.50 -25.22 -14.61
C ASN A 94 6.97 -26.30 -13.66
N PRO A 95 6.40 -27.40 -14.18
CA PRO A 95 6.19 -28.59 -13.36
C PRO A 95 7.54 -29.25 -13.04
N ALA A 96 7.70 -29.76 -11.82
CA ALA A 96 8.91 -30.44 -11.35
C ALA A 96 8.57 -31.58 -10.37
N GLU A 97 9.46 -32.57 -10.25
CA GLU A 97 9.38 -33.69 -9.30
C GLU A 97 9.76 -33.21 -7.88
N ILE A 98 8.89 -32.38 -7.29
CA ILE A 98 9.07 -31.74 -5.98
C ILE A 98 7.78 -31.83 -5.16
N SER A 99 7.90 -31.78 -3.83
CA SER A 99 6.75 -31.94 -2.93
C SER A 99 5.99 -30.64 -2.62
N LYS A 100 6.57 -29.48 -2.94
CA LYS A 100 5.97 -28.15 -2.70
C LYS A 100 6.45 -27.15 -3.74
N VAL A 101 5.71 -26.05 -3.92
CA VAL A 101 6.13 -24.97 -4.82
C VAL A 101 7.40 -24.28 -4.31
N GLU A 102 8.35 -24.07 -5.20
CA GLU A 102 9.58 -23.32 -4.94
C GLU A 102 9.65 -22.06 -5.81
N VAL A 103 10.09 -20.95 -5.21
CA VAL A 103 10.20 -19.66 -5.89
C VAL A 103 11.60 -19.12 -5.72
N LYS A 104 12.24 -18.74 -6.83
CA LYS A 104 13.54 -18.04 -6.83
C LYS A 104 13.56 -16.93 -7.86
N LEU A 105 14.30 -15.86 -7.55
CA LEU A 105 14.62 -14.81 -8.51
C LEU A 105 16.04 -15.03 -9.03
N TYR A 106 16.18 -15.47 -10.27
CA TYR A 106 17.47 -15.78 -10.88
C TYR A 106 17.57 -15.15 -12.26
N GLN A 107 18.71 -14.52 -12.56
CA GLN A 107 19.00 -13.88 -13.85
C GLN A 107 17.85 -12.99 -14.38
N GLY A 108 17.17 -12.26 -13.48
CA GLY A 108 16.09 -11.34 -13.86
C GLY A 108 14.76 -12.04 -14.21
N LYS A 109 14.53 -13.25 -13.72
CA LYS A 109 13.25 -13.96 -13.83
C LYS A 109 12.86 -14.56 -12.49
N PHE A 110 11.56 -14.58 -12.23
CA PHE A 110 11.00 -15.44 -11.20
C PHE A 110 10.85 -16.83 -11.79
N ILE A 111 11.63 -17.78 -11.28
CA ILE A 111 11.48 -19.20 -11.59
C ILE A 111 10.60 -19.79 -10.49
N ILE A 112 9.50 -20.40 -10.92
CA ILE A 112 8.49 -21.02 -10.07
C ILE A 112 8.37 -22.46 -10.50
N ASP A 113 8.95 -23.34 -9.71
CA ASP A 113 8.86 -24.78 -9.91
C ASP A 113 7.72 -25.30 -9.02
N TYR A 114 6.78 -26.09 -9.56
CA TYR A 114 5.61 -26.58 -8.84
C TYR A 114 5.45 -28.11 -9.00
N PRO A 115 4.84 -28.82 -8.02
CA PRO A 115 4.65 -30.27 -8.08
C PRO A 115 3.92 -30.74 -9.35
N VAL A 116 4.44 -31.77 -10.03
CA VAL A 116 3.85 -32.34 -11.26
C VAL A 116 2.38 -32.72 -11.10
N GLU A 117 1.93 -33.11 -9.91
CA GLU A 117 0.55 -33.50 -9.58
C GLU A 117 -0.44 -32.34 -9.64
N LEU A 118 0.05 -31.09 -9.71
CA LEU A 118 -0.75 -29.87 -9.87
C LEU A 118 -0.89 -29.44 -11.34
N LYS A 119 -0.23 -30.11 -12.29
CA LYS A 119 -0.19 -29.71 -13.71
C LYS A 119 -1.59 -29.47 -14.29
N ASP A 120 -2.53 -30.37 -14.03
CA ASP A 120 -3.91 -30.29 -14.54
C ASP A 120 -4.90 -29.68 -13.54
N LYS A 121 -4.44 -29.32 -12.33
CA LYS A 121 -5.27 -28.75 -11.25
C LYS A 121 -5.13 -27.23 -11.18
N LYS A 122 -5.65 -26.55 -12.21
CA LYS A 122 -5.42 -25.11 -12.43
C LYS A 122 -5.63 -24.23 -11.18
N GLU A 123 -6.78 -24.32 -10.53
CA GLU A 123 -7.10 -23.48 -9.36
C GLU A 123 -6.17 -23.77 -8.16
N LYS A 124 -5.95 -25.06 -7.86
CA LYS A 124 -5.05 -25.47 -6.77
C LYS A 124 -3.61 -25.04 -7.03
N ARG A 125 -3.13 -25.20 -8.27
CA ARG A 125 -1.81 -24.71 -8.71
C ARG A 125 -1.68 -23.20 -8.48
N ARG A 126 -2.69 -22.43 -8.88
CA ARG A 126 -2.71 -20.97 -8.72
C ARG A 126 -2.66 -20.56 -7.25
N GLU A 127 -3.41 -21.22 -6.38
CA GLU A 127 -3.42 -20.96 -4.94
C GLU A 127 -2.08 -21.28 -4.27
N GLU A 128 -1.48 -22.43 -4.59
CA GLU A 128 -0.18 -22.83 -4.02
C GLU A 128 0.95 -21.91 -4.50
N ILE A 129 0.98 -21.56 -5.79
CA ILE A 129 1.94 -20.59 -6.33
C ILE A 129 1.77 -19.22 -5.66
N ARG A 130 0.52 -18.76 -5.48
CA ARG A 130 0.24 -17.49 -4.78
C ARG A 130 0.80 -17.51 -3.36
N THR A 131 0.60 -18.61 -2.65
CA THR A 131 1.07 -18.79 -1.26
C THR A 131 2.59 -18.74 -1.20
N ALA A 132 3.28 -19.52 -2.03
CA ALA A 132 4.74 -19.54 -2.09
C ALA A 132 5.33 -18.18 -2.50
N LEU A 133 4.70 -17.47 -3.45
CA LEU A 133 5.12 -16.11 -3.81
C LEU A 133 4.98 -15.13 -2.64
N ILE A 134 3.86 -15.18 -1.91
CA ILE A 134 3.66 -14.30 -0.73
C ILE A 134 4.73 -14.56 0.33
N GLU A 135 5.09 -15.82 0.56
CA GLU A 135 6.16 -16.21 1.48
C GLU A 135 7.50 -15.67 1.01
N TRP A 136 7.86 -15.92 -0.25
CA TRP A 136 9.07 -15.37 -0.88
C TRP A 136 9.16 -13.85 -0.72
N TYR A 137 8.08 -13.12 -1.02
CA TYR A 137 8.04 -11.67 -0.88
C TYR A 137 8.19 -11.21 0.57
N ARG A 138 7.63 -11.94 1.55
CA ARG A 138 7.77 -11.61 2.97
C ARG A 138 9.20 -11.80 3.45
N GLU A 139 9.84 -12.88 3.07
CA GLU A 139 11.24 -13.16 3.43
C GLU A 139 12.17 -12.08 2.86
N HIS A 140 12.03 -11.78 1.57
CA HIS A 140 12.85 -10.77 0.90
C HIS A 140 12.54 -9.35 1.40
N ALA A 141 11.28 -9.07 1.75
CA ALA A 141 10.93 -7.83 2.41
C ALA A 141 11.58 -7.73 3.79
N LYS A 142 11.57 -8.80 4.60
CA LYS A 142 12.21 -8.84 5.92
C LYS A 142 13.71 -8.60 5.82
N GLU A 143 14.39 -9.30 4.92
CA GLU A 143 15.84 -9.12 4.69
C GLU A 143 16.17 -7.67 4.31
N LYS A 144 15.52 -7.15 3.26
CA LYS A 144 15.84 -5.80 2.76
C LYS A 144 15.43 -4.70 3.74
N ILE A 145 14.28 -4.82 4.40
CA ILE A 145 13.81 -3.81 5.37
C ILE A 145 14.75 -3.77 6.58
N ASN A 146 15.14 -4.92 7.14
CA ASN A 146 16.08 -4.94 8.26
C ASN A 146 17.41 -4.30 7.89
N ALA A 147 17.98 -4.64 6.72
CA ALA A 147 19.20 -4.01 6.23
C ALA A 147 19.08 -2.47 6.08
N ARG A 148 17.89 -1.95 5.77
CA ARG A 148 17.65 -0.50 5.75
C ARG A 148 17.42 0.09 7.12
N VAL A 149 16.73 -0.61 8.01
CA VAL A 149 16.58 -0.19 9.40
C VAL A 149 17.96 -0.05 10.03
N ASP A 150 18.83 -1.06 9.90
CA ASP A 150 20.20 -1.02 10.44
C ASP A 150 21.01 0.15 9.89
N LYS A 151 20.87 0.43 8.59
CA LYS A 151 21.52 1.59 7.97
C LYS A 151 21.02 2.92 8.53
N TYR A 152 19.71 3.10 8.66
CA TYR A 152 19.11 4.41 8.97
C TYR A 152 18.96 4.65 10.47
N LYS A 153 18.90 3.61 11.30
CA LYS A 153 18.84 3.74 12.76
C LYS A 153 20.11 4.40 13.32
N VAL A 154 21.27 4.04 12.76
CA VAL A 154 22.57 4.67 13.09
C VAL A 154 22.60 6.15 12.70
N LYS A 155 22.01 6.50 11.55
CA LYS A 155 21.96 7.91 11.10
C LYS A 155 21.04 8.80 11.94
N LEU A 156 20.00 8.20 12.50
CA LEU A 156 18.99 8.88 13.30
C LEU A 156 19.27 8.80 14.81
N ASP A 157 20.27 8.01 15.20
CA ASP A 157 20.61 7.71 16.61
C ASP A 157 19.41 7.18 17.41
N VAL A 158 18.75 6.15 16.86
CA VAL A 158 17.57 5.50 17.47
C VAL A 158 17.70 3.98 17.43
N GLU A 159 16.98 3.29 18.30
CA GLU A 159 16.92 1.82 18.31
C GLU A 159 15.46 1.34 18.44
N PRO A 160 14.86 0.75 17.39
CA PRO A 160 13.51 0.19 17.49
C PRO A 160 13.51 -1.10 18.33
N ASN A 161 12.46 -1.32 19.11
CA ASN A 161 12.33 -2.55 19.91
C ASN A 161 12.17 -3.81 19.04
N ASN A 162 11.47 -3.71 17.91
CA ASN A 162 11.31 -4.82 16.96
C ASN A 162 10.95 -4.30 15.56
N VAL A 163 11.26 -5.11 14.54
CA VAL A 163 10.90 -4.85 13.15
C VAL A 163 10.10 -6.04 12.61
N VAL A 164 8.82 -5.81 12.31
CA VAL A 164 7.89 -6.84 11.87
C VAL A 164 7.41 -6.58 10.45
N VAL A 165 7.61 -7.55 9.56
CA VAL A 165 7.03 -7.55 8.22
C VAL A 165 5.77 -8.40 8.21
N LYS A 166 4.62 -7.80 7.86
CA LYS A 166 3.32 -8.48 7.90
C LYS A 166 2.37 -7.97 6.83
N LYS A 167 1.21 -8.62 6.67
CA LYS A 167 0.14 -8.10 5.81
C LYS A 167 -0.59 -6.98 6.56
N GLN A 168 -0.64 -5.77 5.99
CA GLN A 168 -1.46 -4.68 6.51
C GLN A 168 -2.52 -4.26 5.47
N LYS A 169 -3.76 -4.05 5.93
CA LYS A 169 -4.88 -3.72 5.01
C LYS A 169 -4.88 -2.26 4.56
N LYS A 170 -4.39 -1.33 5.39
CA LYS A 170 -4.61 0.12 5.22
C LYS A 170 -3.34 0.97 5.26
N ARG A 171 -2.18 0.38 5.56
CA ARG A 171 -0.94 1.13 5.81
C ARG A 171 0.25 0.40 5.18
N TRP A 172 1.27 1.19 4.83
CA TRP A 172 2.56 0.69 4.36
C TRP A 172 3.51 0.43 5.52
N GLY A 173 3.46 1.27 6.56
CA GLY A 173 4.18 1.09 7.80
C GLY A 173 3.42 1.66 9.00
N SER A 174 3.93 1.37 10.20
CA SER A 174 3.53 2.02 11.46
C SER A 174 4.54 1.73 12.57
N CYS A 175 4.85 2.75 13.37
CA CYS A 175 5.45 2.62 14.70
C CYS A 175 4.36 2.46 15.78
N SER A 176 4.56 1.57 16.76
CA SER A 176 3.71 1.46 17.96
C SER A 176 4.28 2.27 19.11
N SER A 177 3.48 2.54 20.15
CA SER A 177 3.93 3.21 21.38
C SER A 177 4.94 2.41 22.23
N LYS A 178 5.34 1.22 21.76
CA LYS A 178 6.39 0.38 22.34
C LYS A 178 7.58 0.27 21.38
N ASP A 179 7.72 1.26 20.49
CA ASP A 179 8.81 1.36 19.52
C ASP A 179 8.95 0.17 18.57
N ASN A 180 7.84 -0.53 18.30
CA ASN A 180 7.84 -1.64 17.33
C ASN A 180 7.47 -1.10 15.95
N LEU A 181 8.37 -1.26 15.00
CA LEU A 181 8.14 -0.91 13.60
C LEU A 181 7.44 -2.06 12.90
N ASN A 182 6.38 -1.73 12.18
CA ASN A 182 5.63 -2.68 11.38
C ASN A 182 5.63 -2.22 9.93
N PHE A 183 5.89 -3.14 9.01
CA PHE A 183 5.90 -2.86 7.58
C PHE A 183 5.02 -3.84 6.82
N ASN A 184 4.36 -3.34 5.79
CA ASN A 184 3.62 -4.16 4.85
C ASN A 184 4.57 -4.81 3.85
N TRP A 185 4.61 -6.14 3.77
CA TRP A 185 5.53 -6.87 2.88
C TRP A 185 5.44 -6.43 1.41
N LYS A 186 4.25 -5.98 0.97
CA LYS A 186 4.03 -5.47 -0.40
C LYS A 186 4.92 -4.26 -0.74
N ILE A 187 5.47 -3.54 0.24
CA ILE A 187 6.35 -2.40 -0.02
C ILE A 187 7.59 -2.80 -0.82
N ILE A 188 8.05 -4.04 -0.72
CA ILE A 188 9.24 -4.51 -1.46
C ILE A 188 9.02 -4.57 -2.98
N MET A 189 7.77 -4.44 -3.44
CA MET A 189 7.45 -4.28 -4.86
C MET A 189 7.78 -2.88 -5.39
N ALA A 190 7.89 -1.89 -4.50
CA ALA A 190 8.24 -0.51 -4.84
C ALA A 190 9.75 -0.36 -5.11
N PRO A 191 10.18 0.70 -5.82
CA PRO A 191 11.59 1.05 -5.93
C PRO A 191 12.26 1.17 -4.56
N MET A 192 13.55 0.83 -4.48
CA MET A 192 14.28 0.85 -3.21
C MET A 192 14.26 2.23 -2.54
N SER A 193 14.23 3.32 -3.31
CA SER A 193 14.11 4.69 -2.78
C SER A 193 12.79 4.95 -2.03
N ILE A 194 11.73 4.23 -2.39
CA ILE A 194 10.42 4.29 -1.72
C ILE A 194 10.43 3.46 -0.44
N VAL A 195 11.09 2.29 -0.48
CA VAL A 195 11.33 1.46 0.71
C VAL A 195 12.12 2.27 1.75
N ASP A 196 13.20 2.93 1.33
CA ASP A 196 14.03 3.78 2.18
C ASP A 196 13.23 4.90 2.83
N TYR A 197 12.42 5.61 2.04
CA TYR A 197 11.55 6.68 2.54
C TYR A 197 10.62 6.15 3.64
N LEU A 198 9.99 5.00 3.42
CA LEU A 198 9.11 4.42 4.41
C LEU A 198 9.87 4.01 5.68
N VAL A 199 11.04 3.39 5.54
CA VAL A 199 11.86 2.99 6.71
C VAL A 199 12.26 4.20 7.54
N VAL A 200 12.76 5.27 6.91
CA VAL A 200 13.11 6.52 7.60
C VAL A 200 11.88 7.17 8.23
N HIS A 201 10.73 7.16 7.54
CA HIS A 201 9.48 7.66 8.10
C HIS A 201 9.10 6.97 9.40
N GLU A 202 9.14 5.63 9.42
CA GLU A 202 8.77 4.87 10.61
C GLU A 202 9.83 4.98 11.72
N LEU A 203 11.12 5.05 11.39
CA LEU A 203 12.18 5.31 12.39
C LEU A 203 12.07 6.69 13.02
N THR A 204 11.67 7.71 12.24
CA THR A 204 11.49 9.08 12.75
C THR A 204 10.39 9.13 13.82
N HIS A 205 9.43 8.19 13.80
CA HIS A 205 8.41 8.10 14.84
C HIS A 205 8.95 7.69 16.22
N LEU A 206 10.19 7.22 16.33
CA LEU A 206 10.87 7.00 17.61
C LEU A 206 11.34 8.30 18.26
N ILE A 207 11.40 9.40 17.49
CA ILE A 207 11.81 10.73 17.95
C ILE A 207 10.58 11.64 18.07
N HIS A 208 9.66 11.53 17.10
CA HIS A 208 8.51 12.43 16.95
C HIS A 208 7.20 11.63 16.78
N ASP A 209 6.30 11.72 17.76
CA ASP A 209 5.04 10.98 17.77
C ASP A 209 4.03 11.41 16.68
N ASN A 210 4.21 12.61 16.12
CA ASN A 210 3.29 13.19 15.16
C ASN A 210 4.03 13.74 13.93
N HIS A 211 3.29 13.98 12.85
CA HIS A 211 3.84 14.52 11.60
C HIS A 211 4.04 16.05 11.66
N SER A 212 4.65 16.55 12.74
CA SER A 212 4.99 17.96 12.95
C SER A 212 6.01 18.49 11.93
N ARG A 213 6.29 19.80 11.99
CA ARG A 213 7.38 20.40 11.22
C ARG A 213 8.72 19.72 11.50
N ASP A 214 9.00 19.40 12.76
CA ASP A 214 10.27 18.80 13.19
C ASP A 214 10.39 17.35 12.72
N PHE A 215 9.28 16.59 12.72
CA PHE A 215 9.22 15.29 12.07
C PHE A 215 9.66 15.38 10.61
N TRP A 216 9.05 16.29 9.83
CA TRP A 216 9.37 16.38 8.40
C TRP A 216 10.77 16.93 8.14
N ALA A 217 11.28 17.82 9.01
CA ALA A 217 12.67 18.27 8.96
C ALA A 217 13.64 17.11 9.18
N THR A 218 13.36 16.24 10.16
CA THR A 218 14.16 15.04 10.45
C THR A 218 14.17 14.07 9.28
N VAL A 219 13.01 13.75 8.71
CA VAL A 219 12.94 12.90 7.51
C VAL A 219 13.73 13.53 6.35
N ALA A 220 13.63 14.85 6.15
CA ALA A 220 14.27 15.56 5.05
C ALA A 220 15.79 15.60 5.17
N ALA A 221 16.32 15.63 6.39
CA ALA A 221 17.75 15.57 6.65
C ALA A 221 18.36 14.22 6.23
N VAL A 222 17.58 13.13 6.27
CA VAL A 222 18.07 11.78 5.93
C VAL A 222 17.75 11.39 4.49
N ILE A 223 16.56 11.73 3.99
CA ILE A 223 16.10 11.39 2.64
C ILE A 223 15.57 12.63 1.91
N PRO A 224 16.17 13.01 0.77
CA PRO A 224 15.68 14.10 -0.06
C PRO A 224 14.39 13.72 -0.80
N ASP A 225 13.77 14.68 -1.51
CA ASP A 225 12.62 14.50 -2.41
C ASP A 225 11.41 13.78 -1.78
N ILE A 226 11.13 14.05 -0.50
CA ILE A 226 10.00 13.43 0.24
C ILE A 226 8.68 13.60 -0.51
N LYS A 227 8.46 14.78 -1.11
CA LYS A 227 7.23 15.08 -1.85
C LYS A 227 7.01 14.10 -2.99
N GLU A 228 8.06 13.80 -3.76
CA GLU A 228 8.00 12.86 -4.87
C GLU A 228 7.76 11.42 -4.39
N LYS A 229 8.42 11.01 -3.31
CA LYS A 229 8.28 9.66 -2.75
C LYS A 229 6.87 9.42 -2.17
N LYS A 230 6.30 10.43 -1.50
CA LYS A 230 4.90 10.42 -1.05
C LYS A 230 3.92 10.35 -2.20
N GLU A 231 4.10 11.18 -3.23
CA GLU A 231 3.23 11.17 -4.41
C GLU A 231 3.36 9.84 -5.17
N TRP A 232 4.55 9.27 -5.25
CA TRP A 232 4.76 7.97 -5.88
C TRP A 232 3.95 6.87 -5.18
N LEU A 233 3.98 6.80 -3.84
CA LEU A 233 3.19 5.82 -3.09
C LEU A 233 1.69 6.04 -3.24
N LYS A 234 1.25 7.29 -3.28
CA LYS A 234 -0.16 7.65 -3.51
C LYS A 234 -0.64 7.18 -4.88
N VAL A 235 0.15 7.42 -5.92
CA VAL A 235 -0.19 7.10 -7.32
C VAL A 235 -0.04 5.62 -7.64
N ASN A 236 1.02 4.97 -7.14
CA ASN A 236 1.40 3.61 -7.55
C ASN A 236 1.13 2.56 -6.48
N GLY A 237 0.81 2.92 -5.24
CA GLY A 237 0.67 1.97 -4.13
C GLY A 237 -0.32 0.84 -4.40
N ARG A 238 -1.44 1.11 -5.09
CA ARG A 238 -2.42 0.08 -5.48
C ARG A 238 -1.87 -0.94 -6.48
N ARG A 239 -0.81 -0.60 -7.22
CA ARG A 239 -0.14 -1.51 -8.18
C ARG A 239 0.84 -2.48 -7.53
N LEU A 240 1.09 -2.33 -6.23
CA LEU A 240 1.96 -3.24 -5.46
C LEU A 240 1.14 -4.44 -5.01
N ASP A 241 0.65 -5.18 -6.00
CA ASP A 241 -0.16 -6.37 -5.85
C ASP A 241 -0.01 -7.27 -7.07
N PHE A 242 -0.56 -8.48 -6.98
CA PHE A 242 -0.71 -9.43 -8.06
C PHE A 242 -1.84 -10.42 -7.74
#